data_AF-A0A847LK67-F1
#
_entry.id   AF-A0A847LK67-F1
#
_cell.length_a   1.000
_cell.length_b   1.000
_cell.length_c   1.000
_cell.angle_alpha   90.00
_cell.angle_beta   90.00
_cell.angle_gamma   90.00
#
_symmetry.space_group_name_H-M   'P 1'
#
loop_
_entity.id
_entity.type
_entity.pdbx_description
1 polymer ?
#
loop_
_entity_poly.entity_id
_entity_poly.type
_entity_poly.pdbx_seq_one_letter_code
_entity_poly.pdbx_strand_id
1 'polypeptide(L)'
;MKMRSMLLGLILVFVLHGAVFAGWTWTEGKDGFRVWYPDSGWTWTEGGDGRRVVYPSSGWTWTEGRNGRRVVYPSSGWTWTEGGDGRRVVYPSSGWTWTEGRDHVRVIYPSSGWTWTEGRDGRRVVYPSSGWSWSEMPNGRRVPYPIGDSPVHDPRDLLFPLLEQSVYAHLSPNDRQYIGLLLDQMQILHPGWQGDRDLMNRFEMLHATPVSH
;
A
#
# COMPACT_ATOMS: atom_id res chain seq x y z
N MET A 1 -35.87 -9.30 38.75
CA MET A 1 -35.77 -8.29 37.66
C MET A 1 -34.35 -8.06 37.12
N LYS A 2 -33.26 -8.34 37.85
CA LYS A 2 -31.88 -8.05 37.39
C LYS A 2 -31.26 -9.00 36.33
N MET A 3 -31.74 -10.24 36.19
CA MET A 3 -31.18 -11.20 35.21
C MET A 3 -31.75 -11.08 33.78
N ARG A 4 -32.93 -10.49 33.59
CA ARG A 4 -33.53 -10.32 32.25
C ARG A 4 -32.91 -9.15 31.47
N SER A 5 -32.41 -8.13 32.17
CA SER A 5 -31.73 -6.97 31.57
C SER A 5 -30.28 -7.25 31.16
N MET A 6 -29.55 -8.15 31.84
CA MET A 6 -28.21 -8.57 31.40
C MET A 6 -28.25 -9.43 30.13
N LEU A 7 -29.26 -10.30 29.97
CA LEU A 7 -29.41 -11.12 28.77
C LEU A 7 -29.77 -10.27 27.54
N LEU A 8 -30.62 -9.25 27.72
CA LEU A 8 -30.98 -8.31 26.65
C LEU A 8 -29.80 -7.41 26.27
N GLY A 9 -29.00 -6.95 27.25
CA GLY A 9 -27.78 -6.17 27.00
C GLY A 9 -26.68 -6.99 26.30
N LEU A 10 -26.51 -8.26 26.65
CA LEU A 10 -25.56 -9.16 25.99
C LEU A 10 -25.99 -9.49 24.55
N ILE A 11 -27.29 -9.73 24.32
CA ILE A 11 -27.84 -9.92 22.97
C ILE A 11 -27.71 -8.64 22.14
N LEU A 12 -27.96 -7.46 22.72
CA LEU A 12 -27.79 -6.18 22.01
C LEU A 12 -26.31 -5.91 21.65
N VAL A 13 -25.36 -6.27 22.52
CA VAL A 13 -23.92 -6.17 22.25
C VAL A 13 -23.49 -7.16 21.17
N PHE A 14 -23.99 -8.39 21.15
CA PHE A 14 -23.72 -9.35 20.06
C PHE A 14 -24.39 -8.98 18.73
N VAL A 15 -25.60 -8.41 18.76
CA VAL A 15 -26.28 -7.88 17.57
C VAL A 15 -25.58 -6.63 17.03
N LEU A 16 -25.06 -5.76 17.91
CA LEU A 16 -24.21 -4.63 17.47
C LEU A 16 -22.90 -5.13 16.87
N HIS A 17 -22.18 -6.07 17.51
CA HIS A 17 -20.94 -6.63 16.98
C HIS A 17 -21.14 -7.42 15.67
N GLY A 18 -22.28 -8.12 15.52
CA GLY A 18 -22.65 -8.80 14.28
C GLY A 18 -23.05 -7.84 13.15
N ALA A 19 -23.53 -6.65 13.48
CA ALA A 19 -23.89 -5.62 12.50
C ALA A 19 -22.68 -4.83 11.96
N VAL A 20 -21.58 -4.68 12.74
CA VAL A 20 -20.37 -3.95 12.29
C VAL A 20 -19.54 -4.74 11.26
N PHE A 21 -19.73 -6.06 11.16
CA PHE A 21 -19.01 -6.94 10.22
C PHE A 21 -19.92 -7.62 9.18
N ALA A 22 -21.19 -7.22 9.08
CA ALA A 22 -22.01 -7.66 7.95
C ALA A 22 -21.34 -7.19 6.65
N GLY A 23 -21.07 -8.12 5.73
CA GLY A 23 -20.34 -7.82 4.49
C GLY A 23 -18.83 -8.05 4.56
N TRP A 24 -18.29 -8.61 5.65
CA TRP A 24 -16.84 -8.87 5.83
C TRP A 24 -16.55 -10.35 6.13
N THR A 25 -15.43 -10.84 5.62
CA THR A 25 -14.90 -12.18 5.87
C THR A 25 -13.39 -12.11 6.10
N TRP A 26 -12.73 -13.26 6.27
CA TRP A 26 -11.28 -13.34 6.44
C TRP A 26 -10.68 -14.55 5.75
N THR A 27 -9.36 -14.48 5.55
CA THR A 27 -8.54 -15.54 4.97
C THR A 27 -7.23 -15.64 5.73
N GLU A 28 -6.68 -16.85 5.90
CA GLU A 28 -5.42 -17.08 6.64
C GLU A 28 -4.40 -17.77 5.74
N GLY A 29 -3.24 -17.13 5.57
CA GLY A 29 -2.13 -17.70 4.83
C GLY A 29 -1.48 -18.89 5.56
N LYS A 30 -0.63 -19.65 4.85
CA LYS A 30 0.19 -20.70 5.48
C LYS A 30 1.18 -20.15 6.50
N ASP A 31 1.46 -18.86 6.44
CA ASP A 31 2.25 -18.14 7.44
C ASP A 31 1.47 -17.80 8.73
N GLY A 32 0.19 -18.22 8.81
CA GLY A 32 -0.70 -17.95 9.94
C GLY A 32 -1.28 -16.53 9.95
N PHE A 33 -0.98 -15.72 8.92
CA PHE A 33 -1.45 -14.34 8.89
C PHE A 33 -2.88 -14.22 8.38
N ARG A 34 -3.74 -13.52 9.13
CA ARG A 34 -5.14 -13.27 8.77
C ARG A 34 -5.36 -11.91 8.14
N VAL A 35 -5.99 -11.90 6.97
CA VAL A 35 -6.46 -10.70 6.28
C VAL A 35 -7.99 -10.71 6.26
N TRP A 36 -8.60 -9.60 6.64
CA TRP A 36 -10.05 -9.39 6.59
C TRP A 36 -10.40 -8.65 5.31
N TYR A 37 -11.53 -8.98 4.68
CA TYR A 37 -11.95 -8.34 3.43
C TYR A 37 -13.45 -8.40 3.17
N PRO A 38 -14.01 -7.53 2.30
CA PRO A 38 -15.42 -7.61 1.98
C PRO A 38 -15.79 -8.97 1.39
N ASP A 39 -16.91 -9.52 1.82
CA ASP A 39 -17.36 -10.86 1.42
C ASP A 39 -17.82 -10.94 -0.06
N SER A 40 -17.98 -9.80 -0.72
CA SER A 40 -18.45 -9.65 -2.08
C SER A 40 -17.54 -8.72 -2.88
N GLY A 41 -17.28 -9.07 -4.15
CA GLY A 41 -16.46 -8.26 -5.06
C GLY A 41 -14.95 -8.32 -4.81
N TRP A 42 -14.48 -9.12 -3.85
CA TRP A 42 -13.08 -9.30 -3.52
C TRP A 42 -12.67 -10.78 -3.55
N THR A 43 -11.38 -11.01 -3.77
CA THR A 43 -10.78 -12.34 -3.75
C THR A 43 -9.38 -12.28 -3.15
N TRP A 44 -8.72 -13.41 -2.99
CA TRP A 44 -7.36 -13.48 -2.48
C TRP A 44 -6.49 -14.45 -3.26
N THR A 45 -5.19 -14.24 -3.14
CA THR A 45 -4.15 -15.07 -3.73
C THR A 45 -3.07 -15.31 -2.68
N GLU A 46 -2.43 -16.49 -2.69
CA GLU A 46 -1.41 -16.86 -1.71
C GLU A 46 -0.08 -17.13 -2.42
N GLY A 47 0.96 -16.40 -2.03
CA GLY A 47 2.31 -16.61 -2.56
C GLY A 47 2.99 -17.86 -2.01
N GLY A 48 4.11 -18.24 -2.62
CA GLY A 48 5.01 -19.27 -2.10
C GLY A 48 5.56 -18.96 -0.71
N ASP A 49 5.58 -17.68 -0.31
CA ASP A 49 5.90 -17.25 1.07
C ASP A 49 4.80 -17.55 2.10
N GLY A 50 3.64 -18.06 1.64
CA GLY A 50 2.49 -18.39 2.46
C GLY A 50 1.60 -17.20 2.79
N ARG A 51 1.98 -15.96 2.47
CA ARG A 51 1.19 -14.77 2.79
C ARG A 51 0.12 -14.52 1.73
N ARG A 52 -1.11 -14.31 2.19
CA ARG A 52 -2.24 -13.92 1.32
C ARG A 52 -2.26 -12.42 1.04
N VAL A 53 -2.70 -12.06 -0.17
CA VAL A 53 -3.05 -10.69 -0.57
C VAL A 53 -4.48 -10.70 -1.08
N VAL A 54 -5.27 -9.73 -0.61
CA VAL A 54 -6.67 -9.56 -1.01
C VAL A 54 -6.77 -8.39 -1.98
N TYR A 55 -7.61 -8.55 -3.00
CA TYR A 55 -7.79 -7.56 -4.07
C TYR A 55 -9.20 -7.66 -4.69
N PRO A 56 -9.67 -6.61 -5.37
CA PRO A 56 -10.93 -6.64 -6.11
C PRO A 56 -10.96 -7.78 -7.13
N SER A 57 -12.06 -8.50 -7.27
CA SER A 57 -12.11 -9.67 -8.15
C SER A 57 -12.17 -9.31 -9.63
N SER A 58 -12.77 -8.16 -9.96
CA SER A 58 -12.98 -7.71 -11.34
C SER A 58 -11.89 -6.74 -11.78
N GLY A 59 -11.26 -6.99 -12.94
CA GLY A 59 -10.31 -6.07 -13.54
C GLY A 59 -8.94 -6.00 -12.87
N TRP A 60 -8.63 -6.94 -11.97
CA TRP A 60 -7.35 -7.02 -11.27
C TRP A 60 -6.69 -8.37 -11.47
N THR A 61 -5.36 -8.36 -11.38
CA THR A 61 -4.52 -9.55 -11.52
C THR A 61 -3.42 -9.53 -10.47
N TRP A 62 -2.62 -10.59 -10.44
CA TRP A 62 -1.49 -10.73 -9.54
C TRP A 62 -0.28 -11.31 -10.24
N THR A 63 0.87 -11.13 -9.61
CA THR A 63 2.16 -11.61 -10.09
C THR A 63 3.02 -11.99 -8.88
N GLU A 64 3.87 -13.01 -9.00
CA GLU A 64 4.66 -13.55 -7.87
C GLU A 64 6.16 -13.38 -8.08
N GLY A 65 6.82 -12.66 -7.18
CA GLY A 65 8.27 -12.48 -7.24
C GLY A 65 9.04 -13.75 -6.87
N ARG A 66 10.34 -13.81 -7.19
CA ARG A 66 11.22 -14.94 -6.80
C ARG A 66 11.27 -15.18 -5.29
N ASN A 67 10.95 -14.17 -4.48
CA ASN A 67 10.86 -14.31 -3.03
C ASN A 67 9.56 -15.00 -2.56
N GLY A 68 8.68 -15.41 -3.48
CA GLY A 68 7.39 -16.03 -3.17
C GLY A 68 6.29 -15.04 -2.83
N ARG A 69 6.56 -13.72 -2.74
CA ARG A 69 5.54 -12.71 -2.42
C ARG A 69 4.74 -12.36 -3.67
N ARG A 70 3.41 -12.40 -3.55
CA ARG A 70 2.49 -11.88 -4.58
C ARG A 70 2.23 -10.39 -4.39
N VAL A 71 2.12 -9.68 -5.51
CA VAL A 71 1.55 -8.33 -5.58
C VAL A 71 0.37 -8.31 -6.53
N VAL A 72 -0.56 -7.38 -6.31
CA VAL A 72 -1.85 -7.26 -7.02
C VAL A 72 -1.95 -5.89 -7.70
N TYR A 73 -2.63 -5.82 -8.84
CA TYR A 73 -2.77 -4.56 -9.59
C TYR A 73 -3.88 -4.66 -10.65
N PRO A 74 -4.45 -3.53 -11.11
CA PRO A 74 -5.38 -3.49 -12.23
C PRO A 74 -4.78 -4.16 -13.47
N SER A 75 -5.56 -4.95 -14.19
CA SER A 75 -5.08 -5.68 -15.36
C SER A 75 -4.76 -4.78 -16.56
N SER A 76 -5.24 -3.54 -16.55
CA SER A 76 -5.06 -2.56 -17.64
C SER A 76 -4.33 -1.32 -17.14
N GLY A 77 -3.35 -0.84 -17.92
CA GLY A 77 -2.61 0.40 -17.63
C GLY A 77 -1.58 0.29 -16.50
N TRP A 78 -1.34 -0.92 -15.99
CA TRP A 78 -0.38 -1.21 -14.92
C TRP A 78 0.56 -2.33 -15.32
N THR A 79 1.76 -2.29 -14.79
CA THR A 79 2.81 -3.29 -14.99
C THR A 79 3.57 -3.51 -13.70
N TRP A 80 4.58 -4.37 -13.74
CA TRP A 80 5.42 -4.68 -12.60
C TRP A 80 6.88 -4.81 -12.99
N THR A 81 7.74 -4.71 -11.98
CA THR A 81 9.18 -4.85 -12.08
C THR A 81 9.68 -5.66 -10.88
N GLU A 82 10.76 -6.42 -11.01
CA GLU A 82 11.27 -7.28 -9.93
C GLU A 82 12.75 -7.00 -9.62
N GLY A 83 13.02 -6.56 -8.39
CA GLY A 83 14.38 -6.27 -7.93
C GLY A 83 15.28 -7.50 -7.89
N GLY A 84 16.59 -7.28 -7.74
CA GLY A 84 17.52 -8.37 -7.44
C GLY A 84 17.15 -9.11 -6.15
N ASP A 85 16.51 -8.43 -5.19
CA ASP A 85 15.97 -8.99 -3.95
C ASP A 85 14.76 -9.94 -4.14
N GLY A 86 14.30 -10.10 -5.39
CA GLY A 86 13.20 -10.98 -5.75
C GLY A 86 11.81 -10.42 -5.44
N ARG A 87 11.71 -9.18 -4.92
CA ARG A 87 10.41 -8.53 -4.68
C ARG A 87 9.90 -7.86 -5.94
N ARG A 88 8.62 -8.10 -6.25
CA ARG A 88 7.89 -7.37 -7.29
C ARG A 88 7.28 -6.09 -6.72
N VAL A 89 7.25 -5.05 -7.55
CA VAL A 89 6.56 -3.78 -7.29
C VAL A 89 5.76 -3.42 -8.53
N VAL A 90 4.53 -2.97 -8.34
CA VAL A 90 3.61 -2.60 -9.43
C VAL A 90 3.68 -1.10 -9.68
N TYR A 91 3.31 -0.65 -10.87
CA TYR A 91 3.22 0.77 -11.22
C TYR A 91 2.46 1.02 -12.52
N PRO A 92 1.96 2.26 -12.77
CA PRO A 92 1.34 2.58 -14.05
C PRO A 92 2.28 2.38 -15.23
N SER A 93 1.80 1.80 -16.32
CA SER A 93 2.64 1.48 -17.49
C SER A 93 3.11 2.72 -18.26
N SER A 94 2.41 3.85 -18.12
CA SER A 94 2.73 5.13 -18.75
C SER A 94 3.14 6.15 -17.70
N GLY A 95 4.10 7.02 -18.03
CA GLY A 95 4.45 8.18 -17.18
C GLY A 95 5.17 7.82 -15.88
N TRP A 96 5.53 6.56 -15.68
CA TRP A 96 6.25 6.07 -14.50
C TRP A 96 7.44 5.21 -14.91
N THR A 97 8.45 5.19 -14.06
CA THR A 97 9.66 4.39 -14.24
C THR A 97 10.16 3.89 -12.90
N TRP A 98 11.22 3.08 -12.91
CA TRP A 98 11.82 2.52 -11.71
C TRP A 98 13.33 2.65 -11.72
N THR A 99 13.90 2.52 -10.53
CA THR A 99 15.34 2.55 -10.31
C THR A 99 15.69 1.50 -9.24
N GLU A 100 16.85 0.84 -9.34
CA GLU A 100 17.26 -0.23 -8.42
C GLU A 100 18.56 0.13 -7.69
N GLY A 101 18.51 0.20 -6.37
CA GLY A 101 19.70 0.48 -5.55
C GLY A 101 20.70 -0.68 -5.51
N ARG A 102 21.89 -0.43 -4.96
CA ARG A 102 22.85 -1.49 -4.63
C ARG A 102 22.31 -2.47 -3.58
N ASP A 103 21.27 -2.10 -2.85
CA ASP A 103 20.52 -2.99 -1.96
C ASP A 103 19.54 -3.92 -2.71
N HIS A 104 19.52 -3.85 -4.05
CA HIS A 104 18.66 -4.62 -4.95
C HIS A 104 17.16 -4.34 -4.83
N VAL A 105 16.80 -3.26 -4.12
CA VAL A 105 15.42 -2.83 -3.96
C VAL A 105 15.05 -1.86 -5.08
N ARG A 106 13.93 -2.13 -5.76
CA ARG A 106 13.35 -1.22 -6.74
C ARG A 106 12.44 -0.20 -6.09
N VAL A 107 12.57 1.06 -6.51
CA VAL A 107 11.66 2.16 -6.17
C VAL A 107 11.05 2.71 -7.45
N ILE A 108 9.76 3.00 -7.42
CA ILE A 108 8.99 3.50 -8.56
C ILE A 108 8.70 5.00 -8.37
N TYR A 109 8.72 5.76 -9.46
CA TYR A 109 8.43 7.20 -9.44
C TYR A 109 7.93 7.69 -10.81
N PRO A 110 7.22 8.83 -10.87
CA PRO A 110 6.85 9.45 -12.13
C PRO A 110 8.08 9.76 -12.98
N SER A 111 8.02 9.52 -14.29
CA SER A 111 9.20 9.72 -15.15
C SER A 111 9.53 11.19 -15.40
N SER A 112 8.55 12.07 -15.33
CA SER A 112 8.70 13.51 -15.57
C SER A 112 8.71 14.30 -14.27
N GLY A 113 9.69 15.18 -14.10
CA GLY A 113 9.77 16.09 -12.95
C GLY A 113 10.24 15.44 -11.64
N TRP A 114 10.72 14.21 -11.69
CA TRP A 114 11.25 13.47 -10.55
C TRP A 114 12.64 12.93 -10.85
N THR A 115 13.42 12.77 -9.79
CA THR A 115 14.76 12.20 -9.83
C THR A 115 14.95 11.26 -8.64
N TRP A 116 16.12 10.63 -8.56
CA TRP A 116 16.50 9.78 -7.45
C TRP A 116 17.94 10.02 -7.03
N THR A 117 18.24 9.63 -5.82
CA THR A 117 19.60 9.62 -5.25
C THR A 117 19.81 8.33 -4.48
N GLU A 118 21.06 7.85 -4.42
CA GLU A 118 21.41 6.60 -3.74
C GLU A 118 22.37 6.86 -2.59
N GLY A 119 21.99 6.42 -1.39
CA GLY A 119 22.85 6.53 -0.22
C GLY A 119 24.04 5.58 -0.22
N ARG A 120 24.98 5.76 0.71
CA ARG A 120 26.02 4.76 0.99
C ARG A 120 25.43 3.45 1.47
N ASP A 121 24.24 3.48 2.10
CA ASP A 121 23.46 2.29 2.48
C ASP A 121 22.93 1.49 1.28
N GLY A 122 23.13 1.98 0.05
CA GLY A 122 22.70 1.34 -1.19
C GLY A 122 21.24 1.57 -1.52
N ARG A 123 20.49 2.27 -0.67
CA ARG A 123 19.05 2.53 -0.88
C ARG A 123 18.84 3.74 -1.76
N ARG A 124 17.96 3.58 -2.75
CA ARG A 124 17.48 4.70 -3.57
C ARG A 124 16.27 5.37 -2.93
N VAL A 125 16.20 6.68 -3.07
CA VAL A 125 15.05 7.51 -2.71
C VAL A 125 14.74 8.46 -3.85
N VAL A 126 13.46 8.68 -4.09
CA VAL A 126 12.91 9.48 -5.19
C VAL A 126 12.32 10.78 -4.65
N TYR A 127 12.42 11.86 -5.42
CA TYR A 127 11.91 13.18 -5.05
C TYR A 127 11.78 14.08 -6.30
N PRO A 128 10.97 15.16 -6.25
CA PRO A 128 10.87 16.09 -7.35
C PRO A 128 12.23 16.67 -7.76
N SER A 129 12.48 16.82 -9.07
CA SER A 129 13.78 17.28 -9.56
C SER A 129 14.02 18.78 -9.35
N SER A 130 12.95 19.55 -9.14
CA SER A 130 12.99 21.01 -8.92
C SER A 130 12.53 21.35 -7.51
N GLY A 131 13.22 22.29 -6.86
CA GLY A 131 12.85 22.77 -5.54
C GLY A 131 13.15 21.79 -4.39
N TRP A 132 13.94 20.74 -4.63
CA TRP A 132 14.30 19.75 -3.62
C TRP A 132 15.81 19.46 -3.62
N SER A 133 16.32 19.12 -2.44
CA SER A 133 17.68 18.63 -2.20
C SER A 133 17.61 17.33 -1.39
N TRP A 134 18.76 16.77 -1.03
CA TRP A 134 18.88 15.65 -0.11
C TRP A 134 20.05 15.83 0.83
N SER A 135 19.94 15.21 2.00
CA SER A 135 21.03 15.06 2.95
C SER A 135 21.32 13.58 3.17
N GLU A 136 22.54 13.25 3.53
CA GLU A 136 22.93 11.87 3.85
C GLU A 136 23.18 11.74 5.35
N MET A 137 22.41 10.86 5.98
CA MET A 137 22.53 10.55 7.39
C MET A 137 23.81 9.74 7.68
N PRO A 138 24.27 9.68 8.95
CA PRO A 138 25.46 8.90 9.31
C PRO A 138 25.36 7.41 8.93
N ASN A 139 24.15 6.83 8.99
CA ASN A 139 23.87 5.45 8.56
C ASN A 139 23.92 5.25 7.03
N GLY A 140 24.24 6.30 6.26
CA GLY A 140 24.31 6.26 4.80
C GLY A 140 22.96 6.44 4.11
N ARG A 141 21.85 6.58 4.83
CA ARG A 141 20.53 6.80 4.23
C ARG A 141 20.42 8.23 3.71
N ARG A 142 20.03 8.39 2.44
CA ARG A 142 19.64 9.69 1.90
C ARG A 142 18.18 10.02 2.19
N VAL A 143 17.96 11.29 2.49
CA VAL A 143 16.67 11.85 2.93
C VAL A 143 16.44 13.16 2.16
N PRO A 144 15.48 13.19 1.23
CA PRO A 144 15.19 14.38 0.43
C PRO A 144 14.35 15.40 1.21
N TYR A 145 14.50 16.68 0.90
CA TYR A 145 13.74 17.76 1.52
C TYR A 145 13.57 18.94 0.53
N PRO A 146 12.48 19.73 0.61
CA PRO A 146 12.34 20.93 -0.20
C PRO A 146 13.41 21.97 0.13
N ILE A 147 13.90 22.66 -0.89
CA ILE A 147 14.85 23.77 -0.72
C ILE A 147 14.11 24.93 -0.03
N GLY A 148 14.64 25.39 1.10
CA GLY A 148 14.02 26.43 1.93
C GLY A 148 13.33 25.87 3.17
N ASP A 149 13.08 24.57 3.21
CA ASP A 149 12.64 23.86 4.42
C ASP A 149 13.82 23.23 5.16
N SER A 150 13.71 23.19 6.48
CA SER A 150 14.68 22.46 7.31
C SER A 150 14.39 20.95 7.21
N PRO A 151 15.41 20.06 7.18
CA PRO A 151 15.26 18.59 7.09
C PRO A 151 14.61 17.94 8.34
N VAL A 152 13.92 18.73 9.16
CA VAL A 152 13.23 18.33 10.39
C VAL A 152 11.86 17.70 10.07
N HIS A 153 11.31 17.92 8.88
CA HIS A 153 10.09 17.24 8.41
C HIS A 153 10.41 15.84 7.91
N ASP A 154 9.56 14.85 8.21
CA ASP A 154 9.69 13.52 7.60
C ASP A 154 9.46 13.69 6.09
N PRO A 155 10.43 13.34 5.22
CA PRO A 155 10.24 13.46 3.77
C PRO A 155 8.98 12.76 3.26
N ARG A 156 8.51 11.73 3.97
CA ARG A 156 7.27 11.03 3.62
C ARG A 156 6.05 11.95 3.73
N ASP A 157 6.02 12.90 4.68
CA ASP A 157 4.93 13.89 4.81
C ASP A 157 4.79 14.78 3.58
N LEU A 158 5.91 14.99 2.89
CA LEU A 158 5.99 15.91 1.75
C LEU A 158 5.92 15.15 0.42
N LEU A 159 6.50 13.96 0.34
CA LEU A 159 6.53 13.15 -0.88
C LEU A 159 5.26 12.34 -1.08
N PHE A 160 4.66 11.82 -0.01
CA PHE A 160 3.49 10.95 -0.11
C PHE A 160 2.33 11.64 -0.86
N PRO A 161 1.91 12.87 -0.52
CA PRO A 161 0.81 13.53 -1.23
C PRO A 161 1.11 13.75 -2.72
N LEU A 162 2.36 14.03 -3.07
CA LEU A 162 2.78 14.24 -4.46
C LEU A 162 2.74 12.94 -5.28
N LEU A 163 3.16 11.83 -4.67
CA LEU A 163 3.11 10.51 -5.28
C LEU A 163 1.68 10.01 -5.39
N GLU A 164 0.88 10.14 -4.32
CA GLU A 164 -0.54 9.79 -4.32
C GLU A 164 -1.30 10.52 -5.43
N GLN A 165 -1.13 11.84 -5.55
CA GLN A 165 -1.74 12.62 -6.62
C GLN A 165 -1.32 12.13 -8.01
N SER A 166 -0.04 11.77 -8.17
CA SER A 166 0.49 11.23 -9.43
C SER A 166 -0.12 9.87 -9.78
N VAL A 167 -0.34 9.01 -8.78
CA VAL A 167 -1.00 7.71 -8.95
C VAL A 167 -2.47 7.90 -9.27
N TYR A 168 -3.17 8.77 -8.53
CA TYR A 168 -4.59 9.05 -8.73
C TYR A 168 -4.90 9.49 -10.17
N ALA A 169 -4.01 10.26 -10.80
CA ALA A 169 -4.13 10.68 -12.19
C ALA A 169 -4.13 9.51 -13.21
N HIS A 170 -3.62 8.34 -12.82
CA HIS A 170 -3.56 7.14 -13.66
C HIS A 170 -4.68 6.13 -13.35
N LEU A 171 -5.54 6.42 -12.37
CA LEU A 171 -6.64 5.53 -11.99
C LEU A 171 -7.92 5.82 -12.76
N SER A 172 -8.56 4.75 -13.22
CA SER A 172 -9.94 4.80 -13.68
C SER A 172 -10.85 5.25 -12.51
N PRO A 173 -12.03 5.84 -12.78
CA PRO A 173 -12.97 6.20 -11.72
C PRO A 173 -13.28 5.05 -10.74
N ASN A 174 -13.33 3.82 -11.26
CA ASN A 174 -13.61 2.62 -10.47
C ASN A 174 -12.43 2.19 -9.60
N ASP A 175 -11.19 2.42 -10.04
CA ASP A 175 -9.99 1.99 -9.31
C ASP A 175 -9.56 2.99 -8.23
N ARG A 176 -10.03 4.24 -8.28
CA ARG A 176 -9.69 5.30 -7.30
C ARG A 176 -10.03 4.94 -5.86
N GLN A 177 -11.09 4.16 -5.66
CA GLN A 177 -11.47 3.67 -4.33
C GLN A 177 -10.44 2.68 -3.75
N TYR A 178 -9.56 2.12 -4.59
CA TYR A 178 -8.51 1.17 -4.20
C TYR A 178 -7.11 1.80 -4.20
N ILE A 179 -7.01 3.13 -4.15
CA ILE A 179 -5.71 3.82 -4.20
C ILE A 179 -4.79 3.42 -3.04
N GLY A 180 -5.32 3.21 -1.82
CA GLY A 180 -4.53 2.75 -0.67
C GLY A 180 -3.83 1.42 -0.96
N LEU A 181 -4.61 0.44 -1.43
CA LEU A 181 -4.08 -0.86 -1.86
C LEU A 181 -2.97 -0.66 -2.90
N LEU A 182 -3.18 0.19 -3.91
CA LEU A 182 -2.15 0.41 -4.94
C LEU A 182 -0.89 1.06 -4.40
N LEU A 183 -1.01 2.05 -3.51
CA LEU A 183 0.14 2.68 -2.90
C LEU A 183 0.95 1.67 -2.07
N ASP A 184 0.30 0.73 -1.36
CA ASP A 184 1.00 -0.37 -0.69
C ASP A 184 1.71 -1.31 -1.68
N GLN A 185 1.04 -1.69 -2.77
CA GLN A 185 1.64 -2.54 -3.82
C GLN A 185 2.80 -1.83 -4.56
N MET A 186 2.78 -0.50 -4.60
CA MET A 186 3.86 0.36 -5.09
C MET A 186 4.97 0.60 -4.06
N GLN A 187 4.80 0.12 -2.82
CA GLN A 187 5.68 0.37 -1.67
C GLN A 187 5.80 1.87 -1.30
N ILE A 188 4.77 2.66 -1.62
CA ILE A 188 4.65 4.08 -1.25
C ILE A 188 3.88 4.14 0.07
N LEU A 189 4.62 4.18 1.18
CA LEU A 189 4.03 4.14 2.52
C LEU A 189 3.69 5.53 3.04
N HIS A 190 2.49 5.67 3.59
CA HIS A 190 2.05 6.90 4.25
C HIS A 190 2.84 7.12 5.57
N PRO A 191 3.24 8.36 5.90
CA PRO A 191 4.12 8.69 7.04
C PRO A 191 3.62 8.28 8.43
N GLY A 192 2.33 8.50 8.74
CA GLY A 192 1.72 8.16 10.05
C GLY A 192 1.60 6.67 10.38
N TRP A 193 2.15 5.76 9.55
CA TRP A 193 1.83 4.34 9.56
C TRP A 193 3.07 3.45 9.75
N GLN A 194 3.99 3.86 10.63
CA GLN A 194 5.11 3.01 11.06
C GLN A 194 4.68 1.83 11.96
N GLY A 195 3.39 1.74 12.33
CA GLY A 195 2.83 0.65 13.11
C GLY A 195 2.05 -0.33 12.23
N ASP A 196 2.63 -1.51 12.04
CA ASP A 196 1.99 -2.74 11.57
C ASP A 196 1.23 -2.64 10.23
N ARG A 197 1.85 -3.13 9.14
CA ARG A 197 1.16 -3.43 7.87
C ARG A 197 -0.09 -4.29 8.08
N ASP A 198 -0.14 -5.00 9.20
CA ASP A 198 -1.23 -5.88 9.63
C ASP A 198 -2.45 -5.13 10.23
N LEU A 199 -2.26 -3.90 10.74
CA LEU A 199 -3.37 -2.99 11.10
C LEU A 199 -3.92 -2.28 9.85
N MET A 200 -3.07 -2.03 8.84
CA MET A 200 -3.48 -1.37 7.59
C MET A 200 -4.45 -2.23 6.76
N ASN A 201 -4.25 -3.56 6.69
CA ASN A 201 -5.24 -4.48 6.11
C ASN A 201 -6.60 -4.46 6.82
N ARG A 202 -6.69 -3.93 8.05
CA ARG A 202 -7.96 -3.74 8.78
C ARG A 202 -8.57 -2.36 8.54
N PHE A 203 -7.78 -1.35 8.17
CA PHE A 203 -8.21 0.05 8.07
C PHE A 203 -8.41 0.56 6.62
N GLU A 204 -7.58 0.16 5.65
CA GLU A 204 -7.78 0.58 4.25
C GLU A 204 -9.09 0.06 3.68
N MET A 205 -9.55 -1.05 4.22
CA MET A 205 -10.73 -1.74 3.80
C MET A 205 -12.02 -1.09 4.38
N LEU A 206 -11.91 -0.30 5.47
CA LEU A 206 -13.00 0.52 6.01
C LEU A 206 -13.33 1.77 5.17
N HIS A 207 -12.48 2.14 4.20
CA HIS A 207 -12.69 3.31 3.34
C HIS A 207 -13.24 2.98 1.94
N ALA A 208 -13.61 1.72 1.67
CA ALA A 208 -14.55 1.41 0.60
C ALA A 208 -15.92 1.96 1.01
N THR A 209 -16.15 3.26 0.82
CA THR A 209 -17.46 3.85 1.08
C THR A 209 -18.48 3.14 0.20
N PRO A 210 -19.56 2.59 0.75
CA PRO A 210 -20.68 2.15 -0.07
C PRO A 210 -21.11 3.36 -0.90
N VAL A 211 -21.11 3.22 -2.22
CA VAL A 211 -21.82 4.17 -3.07
C VAL A 211 -23.29 4.02 -2.67
N SER A 212 -23.80 4.95 -1.87
CA SER A 212 -25.22 5.05 -1.59
C SER A 212 -25.91 5.42 -2.90
N HIS A 213 -26.77 4.50 -3.34
CA HIS A 213 -27.77 4.55 -4.41
C HIS A 213 -27.89 5.82 -5.26
#